data_AF-A0A924M4L5-F1
#
_entry.id   AF-A0A924M4L5-F1
#
_cell.length_a   1.000
_cell.length_b   1.000
_cell.length_c   1.000
_cell.angle_alpha   90.00
_cell.angle_beta   90.00
_cell.angle_gamma   90.00
#
_symmetry.space_group_name_H-M   'P 1'
#
loop_
_entity.id
_entity.type
_entity.pdbx_description
1 polymer ?
#
loop_
_entity_poly.entity_id
_entity_poly.type
_entity_poly.pdbx_seq_one_letter_code
_entity_poly.pdbx_strand_id
1 'polypeptide(L)'
;MSAVNTAGLLAAGSLNAADVLAATLARIDAEDGALGAFTALLDLPAALSQLNRMQLGGKIGPLQGLPVAVKDIIDTIDMPTRYGSALYAKGTTAEQTPRLDAAIIGAIQRAGGLVMGKTSTAEFAFLNPTKTLNPNAPGRTPGGSSAGSAAAVAAGLVPFAVGTQTGGSVIRPASYCGVTGFKPSYGLLPTAGIKCFSWSLDTVGLFASSVRDVAWFAEAVSGFALALDSLVTTTQKSWRICVPTAYPWGSVSPSGQLAMDTAIAALRAQGSEVTTTTLPVWMKDVFDAQDVIQSFEVWRAVAHDIDTRQEALSAVLRDYLMAASSI
;
A
#
# COMPACT_ATOMS: atom_id res chain seq x y z
N MET A 1 -10.56 7.49 -15.89
CA MET A 1 -10.54 6.21 -16.63
C MET A 1 -10.02 5.15 -15.68
N SER A 2 -10.60 3.94 -15.65
CA SER A 2 -10.04 2.86 -14.81
C SER A 2 -8.66 2.46 -15.30
N ALA A 3 -7.83 1.94 -14.40
CA ALA A 3 -6.47 1.56 -14.74
C ALA A 3 -6.43 0.42 -15.77
N VAL A 4 -7.37 -0.53 -15.66
CA VAL A 4 -7.53 -1.63 -16.63
C VAL A 4 -7.90 -1.11 -18.03
N ASN A 5 -8.72 -0.06 -18.13
CA ASN A 5 -9.05 0.53 -19.44
C ASN A 5 -7.83 1.23 -20.05
N THR A 6 -7.05 1.96 -19.26
CA THR A 6 -5.80 2.58 -19.72
C THR A 6 -4.82 1.51 -20.23
N ALA A 7 -4.69 0.39 -19.51
CA ALA A 7 -3.87 -0.75 -19.94
C ALA A 7 -4.32 -1.30 -21.30
N GLY A 8 -5.63 -1.48 -21.50
CA GLY A 8 -6.19 -1.94 -22.78
C GLY A 8 -5.90 -0.99 -23.94
N LEU A 9 -5.99 0.32 -23.72
CA LEU A 9 -5.67 1.33 -24.74
C LEU A 9 -4.17 1.39 -25.07
N LEU A 10 -3.30 1.22 -24.07
CA LEU A 10 -1.85 1.12 -24.26
C LEU A 10 -1.49 -0.13 -25.07
N ALA A 11 -2.07 -1.29 -24.73
CA ALA A 11 -1.86 -2.54 -25.45
C ALA A 11 -2.36 -2.46 -26.91
N ALA A 12 -3.46 -1.74 -27.15
CA ALA A 12 -3.99 -1.50 -28.49
C ALA A 12 -3.23 -0.41 -29.28
N GLY A 13 -2.23 0.25 -28.69
CA GLY A 13 -1.50 1.37 -29.30
C GLY A 13 -2.35 2.65 -29.48
N SER A 14 -3.53 2.72 -28.86
CA SER A 14 -4.40 3.89 -28.88
C SER A 14 -3.96 4.98 -27.88
N LEU A 15 -3.14 4.60 -26.90
CA LEU A 15 -2.41 5.52 -26.03
C LEU A 15 -0.91 5.25 -26.14
N ASN A 16 -0.11 6.31 -25.99
CA ASN A 16 1.34 6.20 -25.88
C ASN A 16 1.74 6.21 -24.39
N ALA A 17 2.56 5.24 -23.98
CA ALA A 17 3.06 5.16 -22.61
C ALA A 17 3.87 6.40 -22.20
N ALA A 18 4.65 6.99 -23.10
CA ALA A 18 5.40 8.21 -22.84
C ALA A 18 4.47 9.38 -22.48
N ASP A 19 3.35 9.52 -23.18
CA ASP A 19 2.34 10.56 -22.91
C ASP A 19 1.65 10.32 -21.57
N VAL A 20 1.36 9.06 -21.23
CA VAL A 20 0.80 8.69 -19.92
C VAL A 20 1.77 9.04 -18.79
N LEU A 21 3.07 8.75 -18.94
CA LEU A 21 4.09 9.08 -17.95
C LEU A 21 4.27 10.60 -17.79
N ALA A 22 4.33 11.34 -18.90
CA ALA A 22 4.44 12.79 -18.89
C ALA A 22 3.22 13.45 -18.22
N ALA A 23 2.01 13.00 -18.56
CA ALA A 23 0.78 13.49 -17.94
C ALA A 23 0.69 13.16 -16.45
N THR A 24 1.20 11.99 -16.04
CA THR A 24 1.27 11.57 -14.63
C THR A 24 2.19 12.48 -13.83
N LEU A 25 3.41 12.73 -14.33
CA LEU A 25 4.37 13.63 -13.66
C LEU A 25 3.85 15.07 -13.58
N ALA A 26 3.27 15.58 -14.67
CA ALA A 26 2.69 16.93 -14.68
C ALA A 26 1.56 17.08 -13.65
N ARG A 27 0.75 16.03 -13.45
CA ARG A 27 -0.30 16.04 -12.43
C ARG A 27 0.27 16.01 -11.01
N ILE A 28 1.26 15.15 -10.77
CA ILE A 28 1.93 15.07 -9.47
C ILE A 28 2.57 16.41 -9.12
N ASP A 29 3.24 17.07 -10.08
CA ASP A 29 3.83 18.40 -9.88
C ASP A 29 2.79 19.45 -9.50
N ALA A 30 1.61 19.43 -10.14
CA ALA A 30 0.54 20.38 -9.89
C ALA A 30 -0.18 20.18 -8.54
N GLU A 31 -0.30 18.93 -8.06
CA GLU A 31 -1.21 18.58 -6.96
C GLU A 31 -0.50 18.10 -5.68
N ASP A 32 0.66 17.45 -5.79
CA ASP A 32 1.29 16.79 -4.64
C ASP A 32 1.92 17.78 -3.65
N GLY A 33 2.24 19.01 -4.06
CA GLY A 33 2.77 20.03 -3.16
C GLY A 33 1.83 20.33 -1.97
N ALA A 34 0.52 20.23 -2.18
CA ALA A 34 -0.48 20.39 -1.13
C ALA A 34 -0.82 19.07 -0.41
N LEU A 35 -0.75 17.94 -1.13
CA LEU A 35 -1.12 16.63 -0.61
C LEU A 35 -0.01 15.97 0.23
N GLY A 36 1.24 16.13 -0.19
CA GLY A 36 2.44 15.55 0.41
C GLY A 36 2.47 14.02 0.34
N ALA A 37 2.01 13.40 -0.75
CA ALA A 37 1.95 11.96 -0.91
C ALA A 37 3.27 11.35 -1.39
N PHE A 38 4.13 12.07 -2.11
CA PHE A 38 5.41 11.56 -2.60
C PHE A 38 6.62 12.07 -1.81
N THR A 39 7.65 11.23 -1.66
CA THR A 39 8.95 11.57 -1.04
C THR A 39 10.10 11.59 -2.05
N ALA A 40 9.92 10.92 -3.19
CA ALA A 40 10.81 10.95 -4.34
C ALA A 40 10.04 10.56 -5.62
N LEU A 41 10.50 11.06 -6.77
CA LEU A 41 9.95 10.77 -8.09
C LEU A 41 11.10 10.55 -9.07
N LEU A 42 10.89 9.69 -10.06
CA LEU A 42 11.70 9.71 -11.26
C LEU A 42 11.38 10.96 -12.07
N ASP A 43 12.39 11.55 -12.69
CA ASP A 43 12.16 12.55 -13.72
C ASP A 43 11.70 11.89 -15.03
N LEU A 44 11.13 12.69 -15.94
CA LEU A 44 10.62 12.18 -17.20
C LEU A 44 11.73 11.50 -18.04
N PRO A 45 12.94 12.06 -18.21
CA PRO A 45 14.03 11.36 -18.91
C PRO A 45 14.36 9.97 -18.34
N ALA A 46 14.46 9.83 -17.01
CA ALA A 46 14.73 8.56 -16.35
C ALA A 46 13.58 7.57 -16.56
N ALA A 47 12.33 8.02 -16.41
CA ALA A 47 11.14 7.21 -16.66
C ALA A 47 11.07 6.71 -18.11
N LEU A 48 11.34 7.58 -19.09
CA LEU A 48 11.37 7.19 -20.51
C LEU A 48 12.53 6.23 -20.82
N SER A 49 13.70 6.45 -20.22
CA SER A 49 14.85 5.55 -20.35
C SER A 49 14.53 4.15 -19.81
N GLN A 50 13.90 4.08 -18.63
CA GLN A 50 13.46 2.82 -18.04
C GLN A 50 12.39 2.14 -18.90
N LEU A 51 11.38 2.88 -19.37
CA LEU A 51 10.35 2.37 -20.28
C LEU A 51 10.97 1.75 -21.53
N ASN A 52 11.92 2.44 -22.16
CA ASN A 52 12.62 1.94 -23.35
C ASN A 52 13.42 0.67 -23.04
N ARG A 53 14.17 0.63 -21.92
CA ARG A 53 14.89 -0.57 -21.49
C ARG A 53 13.94 -1.76 -21.27
N MET A 54 12.78 -1.52 -20.68
CA MET A 54 11.77 -2.55 -20.45
C MET A 54 11.21 -3.09 -21.77
N GLN A 55 10.88 -2.21 -22.72
CA GLN A 55 10.38 -2.57 -24.05
C GLN A 55 11.42 -3.37 -24.85
N LEU A 56 12.67 -2.89 -24.91
CA LEU A 56 13.77 -3.60 -25.60
C LEU A 56 14.08 -4.95 -24.95
N GLY A 57 13.94 -5.05 -23.63
CA GLY A 57 14.10 -6.30 -22.88
C GLY A 57 12.89 -7.24 -22.95
N GLY A 58 11.87 -6.93 -23.75
CA GLY A 58 10.68 -7.76 -23.90
C GLY A 58 9.80 -7.84 -22.64
N LYS A 59 9.95 -6.91 -21.69
CA LYS A 59 9.09 -6.80 -20.50
C LYS A 59 7.74 -6.18 -20.89
N ILE A 60 6.97 -6.96 -21.63
CA ILE A 60 5.61 -6.66 -22.06
C ILE A 60 4.69 -7.51 -21.20
N GLY A 61 3.66 -6.90 -20.63
CA GLY A 61 2.77 -7.58 -19.71
C GLY A 61 1.53 -6.75 -19.40
N PRO A 62 0.67 -7.24 -18.49
CA PRO A 62 -0.59 -6.57 -18.17
C PRO A 62 -0.39 -5.10 -17.78
N LEU A 63 0.67 -4.76 -17.04
CA LEU A 63 0.96 -3.41 -16.56
C LEU A 63 1.70 -2.53 -17.58
N GLN A 64 1.83 -2.93 -18.83
CA GLN A 64 2.67 -2.25 -19.83
C GLN A 64 2.43 -0.73 -19.85
N GLY A 65 3.47 0.03 -19.47
CA GLY A 65 3.47 1.50 -19.52
C GLY A 65 2.64 2.19 -18.44
N LEU A 66 2.09 1.45 -17.47
CA LEU A 66 1.33 2.03 -16.37
C LEU A 66 2.26 2.49 -15.24
N PRO A 67 2.06 3.72 -14.71
CA PRO A 67 2.80 4.22 -13.57
C PRO A 67 2.32 3.57 -12.26
N VAL A 68 3.27 3.16 -11.43
CA VAL A 68 3.03 2.58 -10.10
C VAL A 68 3.83 3.38 -9.08
N ALA A 69 3.21 3.70 -7.94
CA ALA A 69 3.91 4.28 -6.82
C ALA A 69 4.18 3.23 -5.73
N VAL A 70 5.26 3.38 -4.96
CA VAL A 70 5.61 2.39 -3.93
C VAL A 70 5.95 3.07 -2.62
N LYS A 71 5.45 2.52 -1.50
CA LYS A 71 5.73 3.03 -0.16
C LYS A 71 7.23 3.12 0.12
N ASP A 72 7.66 4.20 0.76
CA ASP A 72 9.07 4.52 1.02
C ASP A 72 9.72 3.68 2.14
N ILE A 73 9.27 2.43 2.28
CA ILE A 73 9.99 1.35 2.97
C ILE A 73 10.38 0.21 2.03
N ILE A 74 10.06 0.35 0.74
CA ILE A 74 10.30 -0.62 -0.32
C ILE A 74 11.53 -0.12 -1.08
N ASP A 75 12.56 -0.95 -1.10
CA ASP A 75 13.83 -0.61 -1.69
C ASP A 75 13.73 -0.46 -3.21
N THR A 76 14.40 0.56 -3.73
CA THR A 76 14.50 0.88 -5.16
C THR A 76 15.93 1.29 -5.49
N ILE A 77 16.45 0.89 -6.65
CA ILE A 77 17.80 1.27 -7.08
C ILE A 77 17.89 2.69 -7.64
N ASP A 78 16.82 3.17 -8.28
CA ASP A 78 16.82 4.44 -9.02
C ASP A 78 16.32 5.63 -8.16
N MET A 79 15.89 5.36 -6.93
CA MET A 79 15.37 6.35 -5.98
C MET A 79 15.78 6.01 -4.54
N PRO A 80 15.96 7.01 -3.65
CA PRO A 80 16.30 6.75 -2.26
C PRO A 80 15.17 5.99 -1.55
N THR A 81 15.52 5.30 -0.45
CA THR A 81 14.55 4.69 0.46
C THR A 81 14.79 5.19 1.87
N ARG A 82 13.84 5.97 2.42
CA ARG A 82 14.07 6.76 3.64
C ARG A 82 13.31 6.28 4.87
N TYR A 83 12.49 5.25 4.72
CA TYR A 83 11.72 4.62 5.80
C TYR A 83 10.83 5.59 6.60
N GLY A 84 10.51 6.77 6.07
CA GLY A 84 9.78 7.81 6.79
C GLY A 84 10.51 8.37 8.01
N SER A 85 11.83 8.17 8.11
CA SER A 85 12.64 8.59 9.25
C SER A 85 13.60 9.71 8.88
N ALA A 86 13.78 10.67 9.79
CA ALA A 86 14.82 11.69 9.65
C ALA A 86 16.23 11.08 9.64
N LEU A 87 16.38 9.90 10.24
CA LEU A 87 17.64 9.15 10.26
C LEU A 87 18.19 8.88 8.85
N TYR A 88 17.31 8.58 7.89
CA TYR A 88 17.68 8.24 6.51
C TYR A 88 17.45 9.42 5.55
N ALA A 89 17.34 10.64 6.07
CA ALA A 89 17.17 11.83 5.25
C ALA A 89 18.44 12.14 4.43
N LYS A 90 18.27 12.96 3.39
CA LYS A 90 19.39 13.39 2.54
C LYS A 90 20.44 14.16 3.35
N GLY A 91 21.72 13.84 3.13
CA GLY A 91 22.86 14.43 3.82
C GLY A 91 23.20 13.78 5.16
N THR A 92 22.49 12.74 5.58
CA THR A 92 22.81 11.99 6.80
C THR A 92 23.80 10.85 6.52
N THR A 93 24.48 10.36 7.55
CA THR A 93 25.38 9.20 7.42
C THR A 93 24.64 7.87 7.25
N ALA A 94 23.32 7.84 7.39
CA ALA A 94 22.46 6.70 7.09
C ALA A 94 21.71 6.87 5.76
N GLU A 95 21.89 8.00 5.05
CA GLU A 95 21.34 8.15 3.72
C GLU A 95 21.81 6.99 2.84
N GLN A 96 20.85 6.30 2.24
CA GLN A 96 21.15 5.21 1.31
C GLN A 96 20.20 5.23 0.13
N THR A 97 20.78 4.91 -1.03
CA THR A 97 20.04 4.39 -2.16
C THR A 97 20.32 2.89 -2.20
N PRO A 98 19.29 2.04 -2.05
CA PRO A 98 19.46 0.61 -2.10
C PRO A 98 20.22 0.15 -3.34
N ARG A 99 21.04 -0.89 -3.19
CA ARG A 99 21.81 -1.47 -4.32
C ARG A 99 20.98 -2.44 -5.16
N LEU A 100 19.83 -2.86 -4.65
CA LEU A 100 18.92 -3.80 -5.28
C LEU A 100 17.49 -3.30 -5.13
N ASP A 101 16.70 -3.61 -6.15
CA ASP A 101 15.25 -3.41 -6.12
C ASP A 101 14.62 -4.46 -5.21
N ALA A 102 13.59 -4.07 -4.45
CA ALA A 102 12.78 -5.05 -3.72
C ALA A 102 12.11 -6.04 -4.69
N ALA A 103 11.82 -7.25 -4.21
CA ALA A 103 11.27 -8.30 -5.07
C ALA A 103 9.93 -7.89 -5.73
N ILE A 104 9.11 -7.10 -5.04
CA ILE A 104 7.86 -6.56 -5.58
C ILE A 104 8.09 -5.56 -6.73
N ILE A 105 9.19 -4.80 -6.72
CA ILE A 105 9.58 -3.93 -7.83
C ILE A 105 9.91 -4.76 -9.06
N GLY A 106 10.67 -5.85 -8.86
CA GLY A 106 10.95 -6.83 -9.92
C GLY A 106 9.67 -7.43 -10.52
N ALA A 107 8.69 -7.77 -9.69
CA ALA A 107 7.39 -8.28 -10.14
C ALA A 107 6.62 -7.25 -10.99
N ILE A 108 6.54 -5.99 -10.54
CA ILE A 108 5.91 -4.89 -11.27
C ILE A 108 6.58 -4.70 -12.64
N GLN A 109 7.91 -4.62 -12.67
CA GLN A 109 8.67 -4.42 -13.91
C GLN A 109 8.52 -5.61 -14.87
N ARG A 110 8.49 -6.85 -14.37
CA ARG A 110 8.26 -8.05 -15.19
C ARG A 110 6.87 -8.05 -15.81
N ALA A 111 5.88 -7.50 -15.12
CA ALA A 111 4.53 -7.30 -15.63
C ALA A 111 4.41 -6.07 -16.57
N GLY A 112 5.49 -5.33 -16.83
CA GLY A 112 5.52 -4.18 -17.74
C GLY A 112 5.21 -2.82 -17.07
N GLY A 113 5.01 -2.80 -15.75
CA GLY A 113 4.69 -1.59 -14.99
C GLY A 113 5.94 -0.80 -14.61
N LEU A 114 5.79 0.52 -14.48
CA LEU A 114 6.91 1.43 -14.22
C LEU A 114 6.76 2.10 -12.86
N VAL A 115 7.75 1.90 -11.99
CA VAL A 115 7.75 2.48 -10.64
C VAL A 115 8.20 3.93 -10.71
N MET A 116 7.26 4.86 -10.61
CA MET A 116 7.47 6.29 -10.86
C MET A 116 7.88 7.09 -9.63
N GLY A 117 7.59 6.59 -8.44
CA GLY A 117 7.78 7.37 -7.23
C GLY A 117 7.71 6.58 -5.94
N LYS A 118 8.34 7.15 -4.91
CA LYS A 118 8.29 6.70 -3.52
C LYS A 118 7.20 7.49 -2.81
N THR A 119 6.23 6.82 -2.21
CA THR A 119 5.15 7.47 -1.46
C THR A 119 5.48 7.52 0.02
N SER A 120 5.04 8.59 0.69
CA SER A 120 5.24 8.79 2.11
C SER A 120 4.79 7.59 2.95
N THR A 121 5.54 7.38 4.02
CA THR A 121 5.28 6.35 5.02
C THR A 121 5.47 6.95 6.41
N ALA A 122 4.70 6.45 7.37
CA ALA A 122 5.02 6.68 8.76
C ALA A 122 6.36 6.02 9.12
N GLU A 123 7.07 6.56 10.11
CA GLU A 123 8.44 6.16 10.44
C GLU A 123 8.53 4.66 10.72
N PHE A 124 9.37 3.95 9.95
CA PHE A 124 9.54 2.49 9.96
C PHE A 124 8.23 1.72 9.85
N ALA A 125 7.24 2.31 9.19
CA ALA A 125 5.88 1.80 9.11
C ALA A 125 5.10 1.76 10.44
N PHE A 126 5.58 2.46 11.48
CA PHE A 126 4.96 2.58 12.80
C PHE A 126 4.15 3.87 12.97
N LEU A 127 3.64 4.17 14.17
CA LEU A 127 2.53 5.11 14.40
C LEU A 127 2.86 6.62 14.23
N ASN A 128 4.11 7.01 13.98
CA ASN A 128 4.47 8.42 13.86
C ASN A 128 3.82 9.06 12.61
N PRO A 129 2.92 10.06 12.74
CA PRO A 129 2.17 10.58 11.60
C PRO A 129 3.02 11.18 10.48
N THR A 130 2.58 11.00 9.25
CA THR A 130 3.15 11.68 8.08
C THR A 130 2.60 13.10 7.93
N LYS A 131 3.24 13.92 7.10
CA LYS A 131 2.71 15.22 6.66
C LYS A 131 1.62 15.12 5.58
N THR A 132 1.43 13.93 5.01
CA THR A 132 0.41 13.68 3.97
C THR A 132 -0.99 13.97 4.47
N LEU A 133 -1.80 14.61 3.63
CA LEU A 133 -3.19 14.93 3.90
C LEU A 133 -4.14 13.96 3.20
N ASN A 134 -5.37 13.89 3.69
CA ASN A 134 -6.43 13.12 3.04
C ASN A 134 -7.04 13.93 1.88
N PRO A 135 -6.99 13.44 0.63
CA PRO A 135 -7.52 14.18 -0.51
C PRO A 135 -9.05 14.35 -0.46
N ASN A 136 -9.75 13.43 0.21
CA ASN A 136 -11.21 13.47 0.36
C ASN A 136 -11.66 14.15 1.66
N ALA A 137 -10.73 14.59 2.51
CA ALA A 137 -11.01 15.30 3.74
C ALA A 137 -9.86 16.26 4.10
N PRO A 138 -9.82 17.47 3.52
CA PRO A 138 -8.74 18.43 3.78
C PRO A 138 -8.47 18.66 5.26
N GLY A 139 -7.19 18.69 5.64
CA GLY A 139 -6.76 18.84 7.04
C GLY A 139 -6.92 17.59 7.92
N ARG A 140 -7.38 16.46 7.36
CA ARG A 140 -7.45 15.17 8.07
C ARG A 140 -6.32 14.24 7.63
N THR A 141 -6.01 13.27 8.49
CA THR A 141 -5.05 12.21 8.18
C THR A 141 -5.58 11.29 7.07
N PRO A 142 -4.72 10.85 6.14
CA PRO A 142 -5.04 9.77 5.20
C PRO A 142 -4.98 8.39 5.87
N GLY A 143 -4.68 8.32 7.18
CA GLY A 143 -4.33 7.09 7.87
C GLY A 143 -2.87 6.71 7.62
N GLY A 144 -2.51 5.48 7.94
CA GLY A 144 -1.14 5.02 7.79
C GLY A 144 -0.96 3.56 8.19
N SER A 145 0.24 3.00 8.06
CA SER A 145 1.47 3.70 7.69
C SER A 145 1.69 3.92 6.20
N SER A 146 0.92 3.30 5.31
CA SER A 146 0.98 3.52 3.84
C SER A 146 0.21 4.79 3.42
N ALA A 147 0.50 5.92 4.08
CA ALA A 147 -0.24 7.17 3.95
C ALA A 147 -0.24 7.71 2.53
N GLY A 148 0.96 7.91 1.95
CA GLY A 148 1.10 8.44 0.60
C GLY A 148 0.55 7.51 -0.47
N SER A 149 0.66 6.18 -0.28
CA SER A 149 0.15 5.20 -1.26
C SER A 149 -1.37 5.30 -1.43
N ALA A 150 -2.11 5.38 -0.31
CA ALA A 150 -3.56 5.54 -0.36
C ALA A 150 -3.97 6.92 -0.88
N ALA A 151 -3.29 7.98 -0.41
CA ALA A 151 -3.57 9.36 -0.82
C ALA A 151 -3.32 9.59 -2.31
N ALA A 152 -2.20 9.08 -2.86
CA ALA A 152 -1.85 9.24 -4.27
C ALA A 152 -2.85 8.55 -5.20
N VAL A 153 -3.35 7.37 -4.83
CA VAL A 153 -4.41 6.68 -5.58
C VAL A 153 -5.74 7.42 -5.45
N ALA A 154 -6.08 7.89 -4.25
CA ALA A 154 -7.34 8.59 -3.99
C ALA A 154 -7.43 9.95 -4.69
N ALA A 155 -6.31 10.65 -4.82
CA ALA A 155 -6.20 11.89 -5.59
C ALA A 155 -6.12 11.63 -7.11
N GLY A 156 -6.04 10.37 -7.56
CA GLY A 156 -5.92 10.06 -8.99
C GLY A 156 -4.58 10.48 -9.60
N LEU A 157 -3.54 10.59 -8.78
CA LEU A 157 -2.17 10.88 -9.20
C LEU A 157 -1.53 9.66 -9.87
N VAL A 158 -1.81 8.46 -9.33
CA VAL A 158 -1.40 7.19 -9.92
C VAL A 158 -2.55 6.18 -9.92
N PRO A 159 -2.62 5.28 -10.90
CA PRO A 159 -3.64 4.23 -10.94
C PRO A 159 -3.41 3.15 -9.87
N PHE A 160 -2.16 2.91 -9.50
CA PHE A 160 -1.75 1.84 -8.60
C PHE A 160 -0.69 2.30 -7.61
N ALA A 161 -0.79 1.79 -6.39
CA ALA A 161 0.29 1.92 -5.42
C ALA A 161 0.51 0.64 -4.61
N VAL A 162 1.72 0.45 -4.11
CA VAL A 162 2.09 -0.64 -3.20
C VAL A 162 2.37 -0.08 -1.81
N GLY A 163 1.85 -0.74 -0.79
CA GLY A 163 2.22 -0.51 0.59
C GLY A 163 2.38 -1.81 1.37
N THR A 164 2.32 -1.72 2.69
CA THR A 164 2.48 -2.88 3.58
C THR A 164 1.54 -2.79 4.77
N GLN A 165 1.20 -3.96 5.33
CA GLN A 165 0.39 -4.09 6.52
C GLN A 165 1.00 -5.11 7.50
N THR A 166 1.32 -4.62 8.68
CA THR A 166 1.66 -5.41 9.87
C THR A 166 0.44 -5.56 10.79
N GLY A 167 -0.24 -4.44 11.09
CA GLY A 167 -1.52 -4.42 11.81
C GLY A 167 -2.70 -4.03 10.90
N GLY A 168 -2.71 -2.78 10.42
CA GLY A 168 -3.82 -2.23 9.62
C GLY A 168 -3.39 -1.33 8.46
N SER A 169 -2.10 -1.30 8.13
CA SER A 169 -1.48 -0.25 7.30
C SER A 169 -1.78 -0.30 5.80
N VAL A 170 -2.67 -1.18 5.35
CA VAL A 170 -3.25 -1.18 3.99
C VAL A 170 -4.74 -0.84 4.07
N ILE A 171 -5.50 -1.61 4.84
CA ILE A 171 -6.97 -1.48 4.90
C ILE A 171 -7.41 -0.15 5.53
N ARG A 172 -6.75 0.29 6.61
CA ARG A 172 -7.09 1.56 7.30
C ARG A 172 -6.89 2.78 6.40
N PRO A 173 -5.71 3.03 5.80
CA PRO A 173 -5.55 4.19 4.93
C PRO A 173 -6.40 4.10 3.66
N ALA A 174 -6.65 2.89 3.11
CA ALA A 174 -7.58 2.72 2.00
C ALA A 174 -9.01 3.17 2.37
N SER A 175 -9.50 2.75 3.54
CA SER A 175 -10.81 3.17 4.06
C SER A 175 -10.89 4.67 4.29
N TYR A 176 -9.85 5.28 4.86
CA TYR A 176 -9.84 6.72 5.16
C TYR A 176 -9.82 7.57 3.89
N CYS A 177 -9.06 7.14 2.88
CA CYS A 177 -8.95 7.84 1.61
C CYS A 177 -10.05 7.46 0.61
N GLY A 178 -10.92 6.49 0.90
CA GLY A 178 -12.01 6.10 0.01
C GLY A 178 -11.54 5.35 -1.25
N VAL A 179 -10.50 4.52 -1.14
CA VAL A 179 -9.97 3.69 -2.22
C VAL A 179 -10.00 2.21 -1.86
N THR A 180 -9.72 1.34 -2.82
CA THR A 180 -9.62 -0.09 -2.56
C THR A 180 -8.22 -0.45 -2.09
N GLY A 181 -8.11 -1.02 -0.89
CA GLY A 181 -6.88 -1.62 -0.37
C GLY A 181 -7.02 -3.14 -0.30
N PHE A 182 -6.03 -3.86 -0.83
CA PHE A 182 -5.98 -5.31 -0.80
C PHE A 182 -4.77 -5.78 0.01
N LYS A 183 -5.04 -6.42 1.15
CA LYS A 183 -4.04 -7.18 1.90
C LYS A 183 -4.23 -8.66 1.56
N PRO A 184 -3.38 -9.26 0.70
CA PRO A 184 -3.49 -10.67 0.36
C PRO A 184 -3.24 -11.60 1.55
N SER A 185 -3.42 -12.90 1.32
CA SER A 185 -2.91 -13.94 2.21
C SER A 185 -1.42 -13.73 2.47
N TYR A 186 -1.00 -13.97 3.71
CA TYR A 186 0.40 -13.85 4.12
C TYR A 186 1.28 -14.72 3.21
N GLY A 187 2.38 -14.15 2.73
CA GLY A 187 3.32 -14.83 1.82
C GLY A 187 2.93 -14.86 0.34
N LEU A 188 1.75 -14.36 -0.07
CA LEU A 188 1.40 -14.32 -1.51
C LEU A 188 2.34 -13.42 -2.30
N LEU A 189 2.73 -12.27 -1.73
CA LEU A 189 3.64 -11.31 -2.32
C LEU A 189 4.93 -11.24 -1.49
N PRO A 190 6.11 -11.14 -2.14
CA PRO A 190 7.39 -11.22 -1.45
C PRO A 190 7.70 -9.96 -0.65
N THR A 191 8.33 -10.12 0.52
CA THR A 191 8.77 -9.03 1.41
C THR A 191 10.26 -8.71 1.31
N ALA A 192 11.02 -9.42 0.47
CA ALA A 192 12.45 -9.18 0.29
C ALA A 192 12.71 -7.76 -0.27
N GLY A 193 13.63 -7.03 0.38
CA GLY A 193 13.92 -5.62 0.07
C GLY A 193 12.91 -4.63 0.67
N ILE A 194 12.23 -5.02 1.74
CA ILE A 194 11.33 -4.14 2.50
C ILE A 194 11.85 -4.00 3.92
N LYS A 195 11.79 -2.79 4.49
CA LYS A 195 12.08 -2.56 5.91
C LYS A 195 11.15 -3.44 6.76
N CYS A 196 11.73 -4.45 7.38
CA CYS A 196 11.01 -5.37 8.26
C CYS A 196 10.62 -4.65 9.56
N PHE A 197 9.36 -4.80 9.95
CA PHE A 197 8.87 -4.45 11.28
C PHE A 197 8.57 -5.70 12.09
N SER A 198 7.84 -6.65 11.51
CA SER A 198 7.54 -7.95 12.12
C SER A 198 7.40 -8.99 11.03
N TRP A 199 8.40 -9.86 10.88
CA TRP A 199 8.49 -10.80 9.77
C TRP A 199 7.32 -11.78 9.73
N SER A 200 6.67 -12.10 10.86
CA SER A 200 5.51 -13.00 10.88
C SER A 200 4.18 -12.31 10.54
N LEU A 201 4.16 -10.96 10.48
CA LEU A 201 2.96 -10.17 10.24
C LEU A 201 3.03 -9.35 8.94
N ASP A 202 4.22 -8.88 8.56
CA ASP A 202 4.44 -7.99 7.44
C ASP A 202 3.93 -8.60 6.13
N THR A 203 2.91 -7.96 5.57
CA THR A 203 2.27 -8.37 4.33
C THR A 203 2.29 -7.21 3.34
N VAL A 204 2.84 -7.41 2.14
CA VAL A 204 2.72 -6.45 1.04
C VAL A 204 1.26 -6.32 0.64
N GLY A 205 0.78 -5.10 0.47
CA GLY A 205 -0.58 -4.82 0.02
C GLY A 205 -0.62 -3.81 -1.12
N LEU A 206 -1.77 -3.77 -1.78
CA LEU A 206 -1.96 -3.05 -3.04
C LEU A 206 -3.12 -2.06 -2.91
N PHE A 207 -3.02 -0.95 -3.64
CA PHE A 207 -4.04 0.09 -3.70
C PHE A 207 -4.44 0.37 -5.14
N ALA A 208 -5.74 0.51 -5.38
CA ALA A 208 -6.30 0.99 -6.63
C ALA A 208 -7.66 1.69 -6.38
N SER A 209 -8.19 2.37 -7.39
CA SER A 209 -9.48 3.07 -7.29
C SER A 209 -10.69 2.13 -7.17
N SER A 210 -10.56 0.85 -7.56
CA SER A 210 -11.66 -0.12 -7.57
C SER A 210 -11.21 -1.55 -7.25
N VAL A 211 -12.17 -2.40 -6.85
CA VAL A 211 -11.95 -3.85 -6.64
C VAL A 211 -11.44 -4.53 -7.90
N ARG A 212 -11.98 -4.17 -9.07
CA ARG A 212 -11.52 -4.71 -10.35
C ARG A 212 -10.07 -4.35 -10.62
N ASP A 213 -9.71 -3.08 -10.43
CA ASP A 213 -8.34 -2.61 -10.70
C ASP A 213 -7.34 -3.22 -9.71
N VAL A 214 -7.65 -3.31 -8.41
CA VAL A 214 -6.71 -3.90 -7.43
C VAL A 214 -6.54 -5.40 -7.63
N ALA A 215 -7.60 -6.11 -8.02
CA ALA A 215 -7.55 -7.54 -8.25
C ALA A 215 -6.74 -7.86 -9.52
N TRP A 216 -6.92 -7.05 -10.58
CA TRP A 216 -6.08 -7.12 -11.78
C TRP A 216 -4.61 -6.80 -11.49
N PHE A 217 -4.34 -5.79 -10.65
CA PHE A 217 -2.99 -5.48 -10.23
C PHE A 217 -2.37 -6.63 -9.41
N ALA A 218 -3.15 -7.24 -8.52
CA ALA A 218 -2.73 -8.39 -7.72
C ALA A 218 -2.39 -9.61 -8.59
N GLU A 219 -3.20 -9.93 -9.60
CA GLU A 219 -2.92 -11.00 -10.55
C GLU A 219 -1.62 -10.72 -11.32
N ALA A 220 -1.47 -9.50 -11.82
CA ALA A 220 -0.28 -9.08 -12.58
C ALA A 220 1.03 -9.24 -11.80
N VAL A 221 1.07 -8.85 -10.52
CA VAL A 221 2.32 -8.89 -9.72
C VAL A 221 2.52 -10.19 -8.95
N SER A 222 1.47 -10.97 -8.73
CA SER A 222 1.58 -12.28 -8.07
C SER A 222 1.85 -13.41 -9.06
N GLY A 223 1.44 -13.26 -10.32
CA GLY A 223 1.50 -14.33 -11.33
C GLY A 223 0.48 -15.45 -11.11
N PHE A 224 -0.39 -15.34 -10.10
CA PHE A 224 -1.48 -16.28 -9.86
C PHE A 224 -2.77 -15.75 -10.50
N ALA A 225 -3.49 -16.61 -11.21
CA ALA A 225 -4.82 -16.28 -11.72
C ALA A 225 -5.78 -16.02 -10.55
N LEU A 226 -6.29 -14.79 -10.42
CA LEU A 226 -7.17 -14.37 -9.33
C LEU A 226 -8.63 -14.30 -9.78
N ALA A 227 -9.11 -15.36 -10.44
CA ALA A 227 -10.51 -15.57 -10.84
C ALA A 227 -11.22 -14.32 -11.43
N LEU A 228 -10.49 -13.41 -12.10
CA LEU A 228 -11.02 -12.12 -12.56
C LEU A 228 -12.10 -12.30 -13.64
N ASP A 229 -11.93 -13.29 -14.52
CA ASP A 229 -12.89 -13.62 -15.58
C ASP A 229 -14.24 -14.11 -15.02
N SER A 230 -14.25 -14.64 -13.79
CA SER A 230 -15.47 -15.06 -13.10
C SER A 230 -16.25 -13.91 -12.48
N LEU A 231 -15.62 -12.74 -12.28
CA LEU A 231 -16.30 -11.54 -11.76
C LEU A 231 -17.17 -10.87 -12.83
N VAL A 232 -16.82 -11.02 -14.11
CA VAL A 232 -17.55 -10.41 -15.24
C VAL A 232 -18.69 -11.29 -15.74
N THR A 233 -18.59 -12.61 -15.53
CA THR A 233 -19.50 -13.62 -16.12
C THR A 233 -20.54 -14.18 -15.15
N THR A 234 -20.52 -13.80 -13.88
CA THR A 234 -21.44 -14.37 -12.90
C THR A 234 -22.75 -13.59 -12.82
N THR A 235 -23.78 -14.20 -13.42
CA THR A 235 -25.18 -14.02 -13.02
C THR A 235 -25.29 -14.00 -11.50
N GLN A 236 -26.03 -13.02 -10.98
CA GLN A 236 -26.24 -12.69 -9.56
C GLN A 236 -26.02 -13.86 -8.59
N LYS A 237 -24.82 -13.94 -8.00
CA LYS A 237 -24.52 -14.90 -6.93
C LYS A 237 -25.08 -14.36 -5.62
N SER A 238 -26.02 -15.10 -5.02
CA SER A 238 -26.36 -14.91 -3.61
C SER A 238 -25.18 -15.41 -2.77
N TRP A 239 -24.59 -14.52 -1.97
CA TRP A 239 -23.51 -14.87 -1.06
C TRP A 239 -24.06 -15.14 0.34
N ARG A 240 -23.39 -16.01 1.10
CA ARG A 240 -23.59 -16.13 2.55
C ARG A 240 -22.49 -15.36 3.26
N ILE A 241 -22.87 -14.28 3.92
CA ILE A 241 -21.94 -13.33 4.54
C ILE A 241 -22.27 -13.24 6.03
N CYS A 242 -21.27 -13.46 6.88
CA CYS A 242 -21.38 -13.28 8.32
C CYS A 242 -20.64 -12.01 8.73
N VAL A 243 -21.34 -11.06 9.33
CA VAL A 243 -20.79 -9.77 9.76
C VAL A 243 -20.64 -9.74 11.28
N PRO A 244 -19.42 -9.63 11.83
CA PRO A 244 -19.26 -9.44 13.27
C PRO A 244 -19.76 -8.05 13.69
N THR A 245 -20.68 -7.98 14.64
CA THR A 245 -21.24 -6.71 15.15
C THR A 245 -20.83 -6.39 16.58
N ALA A 246 -20.17 -7.34 17.26
CA ALA A 246 -19.60 -7.15 18.59
C ALA A 246 -18.20 -7.74 18.63
N TYR A 247 -17.25 -6.93 19.12
CA TYR A 247 -15.82 -7.24 19.15
C TYR A 247 -15.32 -7.19 20.60
N PRO A 248 -14.50 -8.16 21.05
CA PRO A 248 -14.06 -8.21 22.44
C PRO A 248 -12.96 -7.19 22.78
N TRP A 249 -12.49 -6.40 21.81
CA TRP A 249 -11.49 -5.33 21.98
C TRP A 249 -12.07 -3.91 21.90
N GLY A 250 -13.39 -3.75 21.78
CA GLY A 250 -14.04 -2.44 21.83
C GLY A 250 -15.15 -2.26 20.80
N SER A 251 -15.81 -1.10 20.88
CA SER A 251 -16.91 -0.74 19.99
C SER A 251 -16.42 -0.11 18.69
N VAL A 252 -17.15 -0.35 17.60
CA VAL A 252 -16.99 0.38 16.34
C VAL A 252 -17.46 1.83 16.53
N SER A 253 -16.81 2.79 15.88
CA SER A 253 -17.25 4.19 15.90
C SER A 253 -18.64 4.35 15.25
N PRO A 254 -19.38 5.43 15.55
CA PRO A 254 -20.67 5.69 14.89
C PRO A 254 -20.58 5.73 13.35
N SER A 255 -19.50 6.31 12.80
CA SER A 255 -19.28 6.33 11.35
C SER A 255 -18.95 4.94 10.78
N GLY A 256 -18.19 4.12 11.51
CA GLY A 256 -17.92 2.74 11.11
C GLY A 256 -19.19 1.87 11.15
N GLN A 257 -20.04 2.07 12.15
CA GLN A 257 -21.32 1.36 12.24
C GLN A 257 -22.24 1.73 11.06
N LEU A 258 -22.35 3.03 10.73
CA LEU A 258 -23.12 3.50 9.58
C LEU A 258 -22.62 2.88 8.26
N ALA A 259 -21.30 2.79 8.08
CA ALA A 259 -20.72 2.16 6.88
C ALA A 259 -21.05 0.67 6.80
N MET A 260 -20.99 -0.06 7.93
CA MET A 260 -21.38 -1.47 8.00
C MET A 260 -22.86 -1.66 7.69
N ASP A 261 -23.75 -0.86 8.29
CA ASP A 261 -25.19 -0.94 8.07
C ASP A 261 -25.55 -0.68 6.60
N THR A 262 -24.90 0.31 5.99
CA THR A 262 -25.04 0.63 4.56
C THR A 262 -24.63 -0.55 3.68
N ALA A 263 -23.48 -1.18 3.98
CA ALA A 263 -23.00 -2.34 3.22
C ALA A 263 -23.92 -3.56 3.37
N ILE A 264 -24.40 -3.85 4.59
CA ILE A 264 -25.35 -4.94 4.86
C ILE A 264 -26.64 -4.73 4.07
N ALA A 265 -27.18 -3.51 4.07
CA ALA A 265 -28.39 -3.18 3.33
C ALA A 265 -28.21 -3.39 1.81
N ALA A 266 -27.08 -2.94 1.26
CA ALA A 266 -26.75 -3.12 -0.16
C ALA A 266 -26.60 -4.60 -0.54
N LEU A 267 -25.93 -5.41 0.29
CA LEU A 267 -25.77 -6.85 0.06
C LEU A 267 -27.11 -7.60 0.08
N ARG A 268 -27.99 -7.28 1.04
CA ARG A 268 -29.34 -7.86 1.11
C ARG A 268 -30.20 -7.46 -0.08
N ALA A 269 -30.12 -6.21 -0.53
CA ALA A 269 -30.84 -5.73 -1.70
C ALA A 269 -30.42 -6.47 -3.00
N GLN A 270 -29.19 -6.99 -3.04
CA GLN A 270 -28.69 -7.84 -4.13
C GLN A 270 -29.02 -9.34 -3.96
N GLY A 271 -29.80 -9.72 -2.93
CA GLY A 271 -30.23 -11.10 -2.69
C GLY A 271 -29.23 -11.97 -1.93
N SER A 272 -28.20 -11.39 -1.30
CA SER A 272 -27.27 -12.15 -0.44
C SER A 272 -27.87 -12.41 0.95
N GLU A 273 -27.56 -13.57 1.52
CA GLU A 273 -27.85 -13.91 2.91
C GLU A 273 -26.80 -13.27 3.81
N VAL A 274 -27.23 -12.31 4.65
CA VAL A 274 -26.33 -11.61 5.57
C VAL A 274 -26.76 -11.84 7.02
N THR A 275 -25.95 -12.61 7.74
CA THR A 275 -26.10 -12.88 9.18
C THR A 275 -25.12 -12.03 9.99
N THR A 276 -25.41 -11.87 11.28
CA THR A 276 -24.52 -11.19 12.21
C THR A 276 -24.00 -12.15 13.28
N THR A 277 -22.84 -11.85 13.85
CA THR A 277 -22.26 -12.63 14.94
C THR A 277 -21.57 -11.75 15.98
N THR A 278 -21.39 -12.31 17.17
CA THR A 278 -20.48 -11.79 18.19
C THR A 278 -19.18 -12.55 18.09
N LEU A 279 -18.05 -11.86 17.97
CA LEU A 279 -16.76 -12.53 17.99
C LEU A 279 -16.52 -13.17 19.37
N PRO A 280 -16.05 -14.42 19.42
CA PRO A 280 -15.85 -15.11 20.68
C PRO A 280 -14.73 -14.47 21.49
N VAL A 281 -14.84 -14.55 22.82
CA VAL A 281 -13.95 -13.85 23.76
C VAL A 281 -12.46 -14.18 23.57
N TRP A 282 -12.12 -15.41 23.16
CA TRP A 282 -10.74 -15.83 22.89
C TRP A 282 -10.09 -15.06 21.74
N MET A 283 -10.86 -14.41 20.86
CA MET A 283 -10.27 -13.55 19.83
C MET A 283 -9.61 -12.30 20.42
N LYS A 284 -9.92 -11.93 21.66
CA LYS A 284 -9.16 -10.91 22.40
C LYS A 284 -7.72 -11.36 22.61
N ASP A 285 -7.51 -12.63 22.96
CA ASP A 285 -6.18 -13.18 23.17
C ASP A 285 -5.36 -13.14 21.87
N VAL A 286 -5.99 -13.39 20.72
CA VAL A 286 -5.34 -13.26 19.40
C VAL A 286 -5.03 -11.79 19.07
N PHE A 287 -5.95 -10.88 19.37
CA PHE A 287 -5.74 -9.44 19.19
C PHE A 287 -4.56 -8.94 20.04
N ASP A 288 -4.45 -9.38 21.30
CA ASP A 288 -3.37 -8.99 22.21
C ASP A 288 -2.05 -9.66 21.84
N ALA A 289 -2.07 -10.92 21.39
CA ALA A 289 -0.88 -11.64 20.94
C ALA A 289 -0.19 -10.94 19.77
N GLN A 290 -0.94 -10.22 18.91
CA GLN A 290 -0.35 -9.44 17.84
C GLN A 290 0.67 -8.41 18.35
N ASP A 291 0.38 -7.72 19.45
CA ASP A 291 1.26 -6.70 20.02
C ASP A 291 2.53 -7.31 20.60
N VAL A 292 2.40 -8.46 21.27
CA VAL A 292 3.53 -9.23 21.82
C VAL A 292 4.46 -9.69 20.70
N ILE A 293 3.91 -10.33 19.66
CA ILE A 293 4.68 -10.82 18.51
C ILE A 293 5.38 -9.66 17.81
N GLN A 294 4.63 -8.59 17.50
CA GLN A 294 5.16 -7.42 16.81
C GLN A 294 6.29 -6.77 17.61
N SER A 295 6.12 -6.61 18.92
CA SER A 295 7.13 -6.02 19.80
C SER A 295 8.41 -6.87 19.85
N PHE A 296 8.26 -8.18 20.07
CA PHE A 296 9.38 -9.11 20.11
C PHE A 296 10.19 -9.07 18.80
N GLU A 297 9.51 -9.10 17.66
CA GLU A 297 10.16 -9.14 16.36
C GLU A 297 10.80 -7.82 15.97
N VAL A 298 10.13 -6.67 16.20
CA VAL A 298 10.67 -5.37 15.81
C VAL A 298 11.96 -5.05 16.56
N TRP A 299 12.03 -5.37 17.86
CA TRP A 299 13.24 -5.16 18.67
C TRP A 299 14.48 -5.80 18.03
N ARG A 300 14.29 -6.94 17.37
CA ARG A 300 15.35 -7.66 16.63
C ARG A 300 15.52 -7.13 15.21
N ALA A 301 14.43 -6.83 14.52
CA ALA A 301 14.43 -6.41 13.12
C ALA A 301 15.13 -5.05 12.90
N VAL A 302 15.06 -4.16 13.89
CA VAL A 302 15.69 -2.82 13.81
C VAL A 302 16.82 -2.62 14.81
N ALA A 303 17.39 -3.72 15.35
CA ALA A 303 18.43 -3.70 16.38
C ALA A 303 19.57 -2.72 16.05
N HIS A 304 20.06 -2.71 14.80
CA HIS A 304 21.11 -1.80 14.39
C HIS A 304 20.72 -0.30 14.55
N ASP A 305 19.49 0.06 14.16
CA ASP A 305 19.03 1.45 14.24
C ASP A 305 18.89 1.91 15.69
N ILE A 306 18.31 1.06 16.55
CA ILE A 306 18.13 1.40 17.96
C ILE A 306 19.46 1.41 18.72
N ASP A 307 20.35 0.45 18.47
CA ASP A 307 21.62 0.34 19.22
C ASP A 307 22.62 1.44 18.87
N THR A 308 22.57 1.96 17.64
CA THR A 308 23.59 2.89 17.14
C THR A 308 23.09 4.30 16.91
N ARG A 309 21.77 4.52 16.81
CA ARG A 309 21.18 5.81 16.38
C ARG A 309 19.83 6.14 17.03
N GLN A 310 19.61 5.67 18.26
CA GLN A 310 18.37 5.86 19.02
C GLN A 310 17.88 7.32 19.04
N GLU A 311 18.79 8.27 19.18
CA GLU A 311 18.51 9.70 19.29
C GLU A 311 17.92 10.32 18.01
N ALA A 312 18.12 9.67 16.85
CA ALA A 312 17.60 10.12 15.56
C ALA A 312 16.17 9.62 15.27
N LEU A 313 15.65 8.68 16.05
CA LEU A 313 14.30 8.13 15.90
C LEU A 313 13.26 9.07 16.53
N SER A 314 12.03 9.08 15.98
CA SER A 314 10.93 9.80 16.63
C SER A 314 10.67 9.24 18.03
N ALA A 315 10.18 10.09 18.94
CA ALA A 315 9.81 9.66 20.29
C ALA A 315 8.78 8.51 20.27
N VAL A 316 7.80 8.57 19.36
CA VAL A 316 6.76 7.54 19.22
C VAL A 316 7.38 6.17 18.94
N LEU A 317 8.28 6.07 17.97
CA LEU A 317 8.93 4.81 17.63
C LEU A 317 9.93 4.39 18.71
N ARG A 318 10.79 5.30 19.15
CA ARG A 318 11.81 5.02 20.16
C ARG A 318 11.20 4.48 21.45
N ASP A 319 10.17 5.13 21.98
CA ASP A 319 9.58 4.74 23.26
C ASP A 319 8.90 3.37 23.15
N TYR A 320 8.29 3.06 22.01
CA TYR A 320 7.75 1.71 21.72
C TYR A 320 8.86 0.65 21.64
N LEU A 321 9.96 0.91 20.93
CA LEU A 321 11.09 -0.01 20.85
C LEU A 321 11.71 -0.27 22.23
N MET A 322 11.86 0.78 23.05
CA MET A 322 12.38 0.62 24.41
C MET A 322 11.45 -0.23 25.28
N ALA A 323 10.12 -0.08 25.16
CA ALA A 323 9.18 -0.96 25.85
C ALA A 323 9.27 -2.42 25.36
N ALA A 324 9.45 -2.61 24.04
CA ALA A 324 9.60 -3.92 23.42
C ALA A 324 10.87 -4.67 23.87
N SER A 325 11.89 -3.97 24.39
CA SER A 325 13.11 -4.60 24.93
C SER A 325 12.87 -5.54 26.12
N SER A 326 11.71 -5.40 26.77
CA SER A 326 11.33 -6.16 27.98
C SER A 326 10.39 -7.35 27.68
N ILE A 327 10.14 -7.64 26.40
CA ILE A 327 9.32 -8.78 25.93
C ILE A 327 10.23 -9.94 25.52
#